data_AF-A0A246B9C3-F1
#
_entry.id   AF-A0A246B9C3-F1
#
_cell.length_a   1.000
_cell.length_b   1.000
_cell.length_c   1.000
_cell.angle_alpha   90.00
_cell.angle_beta   90.00
_cell.angle_gamma   90.00
#
_symmetry.space_group_name_H-M   'P 1'
#
loop_
_entity.id
_entity.type
_entity.pdbx_description
1 polymer ?
#
loop_
_entity_poly.entity_id
_entity_poly.type
_entity_poly.pdbx_seq_one_letter_code
_entity_poly.pdbx_strand_id
1 'polypeptide(L)' 'MDIFSFTAHFGTEEDCRIHFKAQRDKIGVFCKCGHKEHFWIKSIWTYECKKCRSRTSLKSGTIMQNSNLSF' A
#
# COMPACT_ATOMS: atom_id res chain seq x y z
N MET A 1 11.86 17.66 6.81
CA MET A 1 11.07 17.78 5.57
C MET A 1 10.22 19.03 5.73
N ASP A 2 10.36 20.00 4.84
CA ASP A 2 9.56 21.23 4.88
C ASP A 2 8.27 21.06 4.05
N ILE A 3 7.25 21.88 4.32
CA ILE A 3 5.94 21.75 3.69
C ILE A 3 6.01 21.97 2.16
N PHE A 4 6.92 22.83 1.69
CA PHE A 4 7.13 23.08 0.26
C PHE A 4 7.83 21.90 -0.42
N SER A 5 8.70 21.20 0.30
CA SER A 5 9.31 19.96 -0.20
C SER A 5 8.29 18.83 -0.25
N PHE A 6 7.36 18.78 0.70
CA PHE A 6 6.31 17.77 0.73
C PHE A 6 5.39 17.89 -0.49
N THR A 7 4.91 19.10 -0.82
CA THR A 7 4.06 19.30 -2.00
C THR A 7 4.78 19.02 -3.32
N ALA A 8 6.10 19.21 -3.38
CA ALA A 8 6.89 18.84 -4.55
C ALA A 8 7.02 17.32 -4.75
N HIS A 9 7.05 16.53 -3.68
CA HIS A 9 7.17 15.06 -3.74
C HIS A 9 5.83 14.32 -3.72
N PHE A 10 4.77 14.95 -3.21
CA PHE A 10 3.44 14.38 -3.04
C PHE A 10 2.38 15.25 -3.72
N GLY A 11 2.74 15.86 -4.85
CA GLY A 11 1.87 16.77 -5.60
C GLY A 11 0.68 16.06 -6.23
N THR A 12 0.77 14.75 -6.45
CA THR A 12 -0.34 13.94 -6.94
C THR A 12 -0.66 12.77 -6.00
N GLU A 13 -1.91 12.33 -6.10
CA GLU A 13 -2.40 11.14 -5.40
C GLU A 13 -1.66 9.86 -5.87
N GLU A 14 -1.22 9.82 -7.13
CA GLU A 14 -0.42 8.71 -7.67
C GLU A 14 0.96 8.60 -7.00
N ASP A 15 1.66 9.72 -6.82
CA ASP A 15 2.95 9.77 -6.13
C ASP A 15 2.81 9.26 -4.68
N CYS A 16 1.74 9.67 -4.00
CA CYS A 16 1.41 9.20 -2.66
C CYS A 16 1.24 7.68 -2.62
N ARG A 17 0.46 7.12 -3.55
CA ARG A 17 0.22 5.66 -3.66
C ARG A 17 1.52 4.89 -3.92
N ILE A 18 2.37 5.38 -4.83
CA ILE A 18 3.65 4.75 -5.17
C ILE A 18 4.59 4.76 -3.96
N HIS A 19 4.74 5.92 -3.32
CA HIS A 19 5.58 6.06 -2.14
C HIS A 19 5.10 5.14 -1.00
N PHE A 20 3.78 5.11 -0.76
CA PHE A 20 3.18 4.26 0.26
C PHE A 20 3.38 2.77 -0.03
N LYS A 21 3.24 2.36 -1.30
CA LYS A 21 3.58 1.00 -1.74
C LYS A 21 5.05 0.68 -1.47
N ALA A 22 5.97 1.58 -1.81
CA ALA A 22 7.40 1.37 -1.59
C ALA A 22 7.74 1.22 -0.09
N GLN A 23 7.10 2.02 0.77
CA GLN A 23 7.23 1.87 2.23
C GLN A 23 6.68 0.52 2.71
N ARG A 24 5.52 0.10 2.22
CA ARG A 24 4.94 -1.20 2.56
C ARG A 24 5.81 -2.38 2.12
N ASP A 25 6.39 -2.28 0.94
CA ASP A 25 7.28 -3.32 0.40
C ASP A 25 8.53 -3.46 1.29
N LYS A 26 9.09 -2.33 1.76
CA LYS A 26 10.20 -2.32 2.74
C LYS A 26 9.83 -2.94 4.09
N ILE A 27 8.64 -2.66 4.61
CA ILE A 27 8.16 -3.23 5.88
C ILE A 27 7.85 -4.73 5.73
N GLY A 28 7.46 -5.14 4.53
CA GLY A 28 7.01 -6.48 4.21
C GLY A 28 5.52 -6.65 4.47
N VAL A 29 4.80 -7.16 3.46
CA VAL A 29 3.38 -7.51 3.59
C VAL A 29 3.28 -8.96 4.06
N PHE A 30 2.59 -9.18 5.17
CA PHE A 30 2.31 -10.50 5.71
C PHE A 30 0.85 -10.88 5.48
N CYS A 31 0.63 -12.05 4.89
CA CYS A 31 -0.71 -12.61 4.82
C CYS A 31 -1.10 -13.23 6.16
N LYS A 32 -2.39 -13.19 6.50
CA LYS A 32 -2.95 -13.88 7.69
C LYS A 32 -2.67 -15.39 7.73
N CYS A 33 -2.38 -16.01 6.59
CA CYS A 33 -2.04 -17.42 6.48
C CYS A 33 -0.54 -17.72 6.75
N GLY A 34 0.27 -16.72 7.10
CA GLY A 34 1.71 -16.86 7.36
C GLY A 34 2.60 -16.83 6.10
N HIS A 35 2.00 -16.69 4.91
CA HIS A 35 2.76 -16.57 3.65
C HIS A 35 3.26 -15.13 3.42
N LYS A 36 4.48 -14.99 2.91
CA LYS A 36 5.12 -13.70 2.65
C LYS A 36 5.10 -13.29 1.18
N GLU A 37 4.94 -14.22 0.25
CA GLU A 37 4.88 -13.86 -1.16
C GLU A 37 3.45 -13.50 -1.59
N HIS A 38 3.37 -12.40 -2.33
CA HIS A 38 2.13 -11.83 -2.85
C HIS A 38 2.32 -11.43 -4.32
N PHE A 39 1.25 -11.49 -5.09
CA PHE A 39 1.14 -10.85 -6.39
C PHE A 39 0.68 -9.41 -6.20
N TRP A 40 1.32 -8.49 -6.92
CA TRP A 40 0.93 -7.08 -6.92
C TRP A 40 -0.03 -6.80 -8.07
N ILE A 41 -1.25 -6.36 -7.74
CA ILE A 41 -2.28 -6.00 -8.72
C ILE A 41 -2.33 -4.48 -8.82
N LYS A 42 -1.66 -3.92 -9.83
CA LYS A 42 -1.55 -2.47 -10.04
C LYS A 42 -2.90 -1.80 -10.34
N SER A 43 -3.83 -2.48 -10.98
CA SER A 43 -5.14 -1.92 -11.39
C SER A 43 -6.03 -1.54 -10.21
N ILE A 44 -5.96 -2.28 -9.11
CA ILE A 44 -6.77 -2.06 -7.90
C ILE A 44 -5.93 -1.84 -6.63
N TRP A 45 -4.62 -1.62 -6.80
CA TRP A 45 -3.66 -1.36 -5.71
C TRP A 45 -3.76 -2.35 -4.53
N THR A 46 -3.80 -3.65 -4.85
CA THR A 46 -3.91 -4.71 -3.85
C THR A 46 -2.82 -5.77 -4.01
N TYR A 47 -2.46 -6.37 -2.88
CA TYR A 47 -1.61 -7.55 -2.78
C TYR A 47 -2.50 -8.78 -2.71
N GLU A 48 -2.25 -9.77 -3.56
CA GLU A 48 -2.94 -11.06 -3.52
C GLU A 48 -1.97 -12.15 -3.07
N CYS A 49 -2.27 -12.84 -1.98
CA CYS A 49 -1.41 -13.89 -1.47
C CYS A 49 -1.35 -15.08 -2.45
N LYS A 50 -0.14 -15.54 -2.81
CA LYS A 50 0.03 -16.67 -3.74
C LYS A 50 -0.55 -17.98 -3.22
N LYS A 51 -0.59 -18.16 -1.90
CA LYS A 51 -1.04 -19.40 -1.24
C LYS A 51 -2.55 -19.46 -1.04
N CYS A 52 -3.13 -18.46 -0.39
CA CYS A 52 -4.56 -18.48 -0.02
C CYS A 52 -5.43 -17.54 -0.86
N ARG A 53 -4.86 -16.85 -1.85
CA ARG A 53 -5.54 -15.87 -2.72
C ARG A 53 -6.29 -14.75 -1.98
N SER A 54 -5.94 -14.53 -0.70
CA SER A 54 -6.52 -13.44 0.08
C SER A 54 -5.97 -12.12 -0.44
N ARG A 55 -6.86 -11.13 -0.56
CA ARG A 55 -6.53 -9.79 -1.04
C ARG A 55 -6.32 -8.84 0.12
N THR A 56 -5.24 -8.10 0.06
CA THR A 56 -4.82 -7.11 1.05
C THR A 56 -4.68 -5.79 0.31
N SER A 57 -5.56 -4.83 0.58
CA SER A 57 -5.45 -3.49 0.01
C SER A 57 -4.22 -2.77 0.57
N LEU A 58 -3.77 -1.74 -0.15
CA LEU A 58 -2.66 -0.91 0.28
C LEU A 58 -2.87 -0.31 1.70
N LYS A 59 -4.12 -0.01 2.10
CA LYS A 59 -4.48 0.50 3.44
C LYS A 59 -4.50 -0.57 4.54
N SER A 60 -4.60 -1.85 4.18
CA SER A 60 -4.87 -2.93 5.15
C SER A 60 -3.74 -3.10 6.17
N GLY A 61 -4.06 -3.04 7.46
CA GLY A 61 -3.08 -3.07 8.56
C GLY A 61 -2.36 -1.75 8.80
N THR A 62 -2.87 -0.63 8.25
CA THR A 62 -2.41 0.73 8.58
C THR A 62 -3.50 1.49 9.31
N ILE A 63 -3.16 2.67 9.84
CA ILE A 63 -4.12 3.60 10.42
C ILE A 63 -5.25 3.99 9.45
N MET A 64 -5.01 3.86 8.13
CA MET A 64 -5.98 4.23 7.09
C MET A 64 -6.93 3.09 6.69
N GLN A 65 -6.83 1.89 7.29
CA GLN A 65 -7.58 0.70 6.83
C GLN A 65 -9.10 0.93 6.74
N ASN A 66 -9.67 1.68 7.68
CA ASN A 66 -11.11 1.95 7.77
C ASN A 66 -11.47 3.40 7.43
N SER A 67 -10.54 4.15 6.84
CA SER A 67 -10.81 5.53 6.45
C SER A 67 -11.58 5.56 5.13
N ASN A 68 -12.66 6.36 5.10
CA ASN A 68 -13.40 6.74 3.89
C ASN A 68 -12.61 7.70 2.98
N LEU A 69 -11.30 7.81 3.19
CA LEU A 69 -10.41 8.57 2.35
C LEU A 69 -10.21 7.82 1.04
N SER A 70 -10.47 8.53 -0.05
CA SER A 70 -9.95 8.19 -1.36
C SER A 70 -8.45 8.10 -1.28
N PHE A 71 -7.92 7.26 -2.16
CA PHE A 71 -6.51 7.00 -2.27
C PHE A 71 -6.10 7.35 -3.65
#